data_AF-A0A820LB01-F1
#
_entry.id   AF-A0A820LB01-F1
#
_cell.length_a   1.000
_cell.length_b   1.000
_cell.length_c   1.000
_cell.angle_alpha   90.00
_cell.angle_beta   90.00
_cell.angle_gamma   90.00
#
_symmetry.space_group_name_H-M   'P 1'
#
loop_
_entity.id
_entity.type
_entity.pdbx_description
1 polymer ?
#
loop_
_entity_poly.entity_id
_entity_poly.type
_entity_poly.pdbx_seq_one_letter_code
_entity_poly.pdbx_strand_id
1 'polypeptide(L)'
;INRYYQWPNGTFSVVPDGGLTVYYIARTGEAGGPQYNNPNWQPFPKGLRMIAGDPWRRTYNKSDNTHNAVSFVCLTDFGMPNAPETNGFQTDKYFCKNGFRMQVFFPMCWDGINLDSPNHRSHMAYPSQYNTGDCPASHPVRIPGLFFEAFYAIDKFPHGTGRQPFVLANGDPTGYGFHGDFVNGWDVDV
;
A
#
# COMPACT_ATOMS: atom_id res chain seq x y z
N ILE A 1 -0.63 -4.63 10.76
CA ILE A 1 -1.75 -3.71 11.12
C ILE A 1 -2.91 -4.58 11.57
N ASN A 2 -3.53 -4.31 12.71
CA ASN A 2 -4.68 -5.12 13.15
C ASN A 2 -5.97 -4.60 12.50
N ARG A 3 -6.86 -5.50 12.13
CA ARG A 3 -8.18 -5.20 11.57
C ARG A 3 -9.26 -5.81 12.47
N TYR A 4 -10.38 -5.12 12.59
CA TYR A 4 -11.49 -5.53 13.44
C TYR A 4 -12.79 -5.64 12.65
N TYR A 5 -13.63 -6.59 13.04
CA TYR A 5 -15.03 -6.69 12.64
C TYR A 5 -15.91 -6.03 13.70
N GLN A 6 -16.73 -5.06 13.32
CA GLN A 6 -17.69 -4.42 14.21
C GLN A 6 -19.04 -5.14 14.16
N TRP A 7 -19.43 -5.76 15.28
CA TRP A 7 -20.72 -6.39 15.44
C TRP A 7 -21.86 -5.36 15.52
N PRO A 8 -23.12 -5.75 15.22
CA PRO A 8 -24.28 -4.86 15.35
C PRO A 8 -24.48 -4.28 16.75
N ASN A 9 -24.05 -5.00 17.80
CA ASN A 9 -24.10 -4.54 19.19
C ASN A 9 -22.97 -3.57 19.58
N GLY A 10 -22.10 -3.18 18.62
CA GLY A 10 -21.00 -2.24 18.84
C GLY A 10 -19.69 -2.88 19.34
N THR A 11 -19.67 -4.18 19.63
CA THR A 11 -18.44 -4.90 20.02
C THR A 11 -17.54 -5.21 18.83
N PHE A 12 -16.28 -5.55 19.09
CA PHE A 12 -15.28 -5.81 18.06
C PHE A 12 -14.66 -7.20 18.20
N SER A 13 -14.40 -7.85 17.07
CA SER A 13 -13.57 -9.05 17.01
C SER A 13 -12.36 -8.81 16.12
N VAL A 14 -11.20 -9.31 16.52
CA VAL A 14 -10.00 -9.28 15.68
C VAL A 14 -10.23 -10.14 14.45
N VAL A 15 -9.94 -9.58 13.28
CA VAL A 15 -9.92 -10.33 12.02
C VAL A 15 -8.56 -11.02 11.92
N PRO A 16 -8.51 -12.34 11.72
CA PRO A 16 -7.24 -13.05 11.56
C PRO A 16 -6.43 -12.51 10.37
N ASP A 17 -5.15 -12.22 10.64
CA ASP A 17 -4.15 -11.86 9.64
C ASP A 17 -3.64 -13.13 8.93
N GLY A 18 -3.50 -13.04 7.62
CA GLY A 18 -2.96 -14.08 6.75
C GLY A 18 -1.49 -13.88 6.41
N GLY A 19 -0.86 -12.84 6.96
CA GLY A 19 0.54 -12.49 6.75
C GLY A 19 0.74 -11.30 5.82
N LEU A 20 2.02 -10.89 5.73
CA LEU A 20 2.52 -9.82 4.88
C LEU A 20 3.44 -10.41 3.80
N THR A 21 3.15 -10.10 2.54
CA THR A 21 4.08 -10.33 1.43
C THR A 21 4.69 -9.01 1.00
N VAL A 22 6.02 -9.01 0.84
CA VAL A 22 6.79 -7.83 0.43
C VAL A 22 7.44 -8.11 -0.91
N TYR A 23 7.18 -7.22 -1.87
CA TYR A 23 7.77 -7.29 -3.21
C TYR A 23 8.77 -6.15 -3.41
N TYR A 24 9.90 -6.50 -4.00
CA TYR A 24 10.92 -5.59 -4.51
C TYR A 24 10.84 -5.59 -6.03
N ILE A 25 10.47 -4.46 -6.63
CA ILE A 25 10.02 -4.40 -8.02
C ILE A 25 10.84 -3.40 -8.83
N ALA A 26 11.39 -3.86 -9.96
CA ALA A 26 12.11 -3.03 -10.92
C ALA A 26 11.17 -2.45 -12.00
N ARG A 27 10.28 -1.53 -11.62
CA ARG A 27 9.40 -0.80 -12.56
C ARG A 27 9.99 0.56 -12.91
N THR A 28 10.03 0.90 -14.20
CA THR A 28 10.48 2.22 -14.70
C THR A 28 9.65 2.68 -15.89
N GLY A 29 9.63 4.01 -16.10
CA GLY A 29 8.95 4.65 -17.24
C GLY A 29 7.45 4.38 -17.25
N GLU A 30 6.74 5.00 -18.19
CA GLU A 30 5.28 4.87 -18.30
C GLU A 30 4.82 3.43 -18.56
N ALA A 31 5.61 2.65 -19.30
CA ALA A 31 5.31 1.26 -19.63
C ALA A 31 5.50 0.28 -18.46
N GLY A 32 6.11 0.72 -17.35
CA GLY A 32 6.34 -0.13 -16.17
C GLY A 32 7.33 -1.29 -16.38
N GLY A 33 8.03 -1.34 -17.51
CA GLY A 33 9.11 -2.30 -17.73
C GLY A 33 10.38 -1.90 -16.98
N PRO A 34 11.34 -2.82 -16.78
CA PRO A 34 12.65 -2.47 -16.24
C PRO A 34 13.50 -1.73 -17.29
N GLN A 35 14.01 -0.54 -16.94
CA GLN A 35 15.03 0.18 -17.70
C GLN A 35 16.38 -0.06 -17.03
N TYR A 36 17.03 -1.13 -17.43
CA TYR A 36 18.34 -1.54 -16.91
C TYR A 36 19.45 -0.49 -17.13
N ASN A 37 19.24 0.47 -18.03
CA ASN A 37 20.22 1.49 -18.40
C ASN A 37 19.89 2.89 -17.86
N ASN A 38 18.96 3.02 -16.89
CA ASN A 38 18.70 4.32 -16.28
C ASN A 38 19.86 4.70 -15.33
N PRO A 39 20.66 5.74 -15.65
CA PRO A 39 21.83 6.11 -14.83
C PRO A 39 21.44 6.63 -13.44
N ASN A 40 20.17 7.00 -13.24
CA ASN A 40 19.65 7.47 -11.95
C ASN A 40 19.05 6.34 -11.11
N TRP A 41 19.10 5.09 -11.57
CA TRP A 41 18.67 3.94 -10.78
C TRP A 41 19.71 3.59 -9.71
N GLN A 42 19.30 3.53 -8.46
CA GLN A 42 20.15 3.15 -7.32
C GLN A 42 19.45 2.11 -6.45
N PRO A 43 20.20 1.24 -5.75
CA PRO A 43 19.62 0.42 -4.69
C PRO A 43 19.10 1.32 -3.54
N PHE A 44 18.33 0.75 -2.61
CA PHE A 44 17.95 1.49 -1.40
C PHE A 44 19.21 1.93 -0.64
N PRO A 45 19.39 3.23 -0.37
CA PRO A 45 20.52 3.67 0.43
C PRO A 45 20.37 3.17 1.87
N LYS A 46 21.49 2.85 2.52
CA LYS A 46 21.51 2.34 3.90
C LYS A 46 20.83 3.34 4.83
N GLY A 47 19.89 2.87 5.64
CA GLY A 47 19.17 3.71 6.58
C GLY A 47 18.05 4.56 5.99
N LEU A 48 17.69 4.42 4.70
CA LEU A 48 16.49 5.05 4.14
C LEU A 48 15.25 4.70 4.95
N ARG A 49 14.40 5.68 5.25
CA ARG A 49 13.13 5.50 5.98
C ARG A 49 12.00 6.20 5.25
N MET A 50 10.89 5.53 5.02
CA MET A 50 9.76 6.15 4.35
C MET A 50 8.42 5.57 4.78
N ILE A 51 7.37 6.39 4.69
CA ILE A 51 5.98 5.99 4.93
C ILE A 51 5.16 6.14 3.65
N ALA A 52 4.34 5.15 3.35
CA ALA A 52 3.34 5.18 2.27
C ALA A 52 1.93 4.99 2.84
N GLY A 53 0.92 5.60 2.20
CA GLY A 53 -0.44 5.72 2.78
C GLY A 53 -0.52 6.78 3.88
N ASP A 54 -1.61 6.88 4.63
CA ASP A 54 -1.75 7.85 5.75
C ASP A 54 -2.79 7.36 6.77
N PRO A 55 -2.42 7.11 8.04
CA PRO A 55 -3.35 6.62 9.07
C PRO A 55 -4.52 7.57 9.36
N TRP A 56 -4.45 8.84 9.00
CA TRP A 56 -5.49 9.82 9.30
C TRP A 56 -6.40 10.12 8.12
N ARG A 57 -6.10 9.58 6.94
CA ARG A 57 -6.89 9.78 5.73
C ARG A 57 -8.27 9.11 5.84
N ARG A 58 -9.33 9.86 5.49
CA ARG A 58 -10.72 9.38 5.48
C ARG A 58 -11.46 9.68 4.18
N THR A 59 -10.75 10.20 3.18
CA THR A 59 -11.29 10.52 1.86
C THR A 59 -10.34 10.04 0.76
N TYR A 60 -10.87 9.92 -0.46
CA TYR A 60 -10.12 9.51 -1.63
C TYR A 60 -10.08 10.61 -2.69
N ASN A 61 -8.88 10.88 -3.20
CA ASN A 61 -8.65 11.78 -4.33
C ASN A 61 -7.92 10.99 -5.42
N LYS A 62 -8.62 10.72 -6.53
CA LYS A 62 -8.06 9.97 -7.67
C LYS A 62 -6.90 10.68 -8.36
N SER A 63 -6.84 12.01 -8.26
CA SER A 63 -5.76 12.80 -8.86
C SER A 63 -4.47 12.81 -8.03
N ASP A 64 -4.48 12.20 -6.84
CA ASP A 64 -3.32 12.14 -5.95
C ASP A 64 -2.72 10.72 -5.92
N ASN A 65 -1.48 10.59 -6.38
CA ASN A 65 -0.78 9.30 -6.41
C ASN A 65 -0.57 8.70 -5.01
N THR A 66 -0.49 9.51 -3.95
CA THR A 66 -0.41 9.02 -2.57
C THR A 66 -1.69 8.32 -2.10
N HIS A 67 -2.83 8.64 -2.72
CA HIS A 67 -4.10 7.96 -2.51
C HIS A 67 -4.21 6.70 -3.38
N ASN A 68 -3.81 6.82 -4.66
CA ASN A 68 -3.85 5.71 -5.61
C ASN A 68 -2.93 4.54 -5.23
N ALA A 69 -1.87 4.82 -4.47
CA ALA A 69 -0.92 3.83 -3.98
C ALA A 69 -1.48 2.88 -2.91
N VAL A 70 -2.67 3.15 -2.36
CA VAL A 70 -3.35 2.29 -1.39
C VAL A 70 -4.56 1.66 -2.06
N SER A 71 -4.61 0.34 -2.09
CA SER A 71 -5.68 -0.41 -2.74
C SER A 71 -6.11 -1.67 -1.97
N PHE A 72 -7.24 -2.20 -2.39
CA PHE A 72 -7.98 -3.26 -1.75
C PHE A 72 -8.59 -4.18 -2.78
N VAL A 73 -8.55 -5.49 -2.51
CA VAL A 73 -9.10 -6.48 -3.42
C VAL A 73 -9.65 -7.71 -2.69
N CYS A 74 -10.83 -8.18 -3.11
CA CYS A 74 -11.35 -9.49 -2.71
C CYS A 74 -10.58 -10.58 -3.44
N LEU A 75 -10.32 -11.71 -2.79
CA LEU A 75 -9.51 -12.79 -3.35
C LEU A 75 -10.34 -13.97 -3.87
N THR A 76 -9.75 -14.69 -4.83
CA THR A 76 -10.14 -16.05 -5.24
C THR A 76 -9.46 -17.07 -4.33
N ASP A 77 -9.82 -18.34 -4.46
CA ASP A 77 -9.25 -19.47 -3.70
C ASP A 77 -7.71 -19.60 -3.89
N PHE A 78 -7.16 -19.01 -4.96
CA PHE A 78 -5.73 -19.00 -5.27
C PHE A 78 -5.01 -17.69 -4.89
N GLY A 79 -5.65 -16.83 -4.10
CA GLY A 79 -5.08 -15.53 -3.71
C GLY A 79 -4.99 -14.52 -4.85
N MET A 80 -5.71 -14.75 -5.96
CA MET A 80 -5.80 -13.83 -7.09
C MET A 80 -6.95 -12.84 -6.92
N PRO A 81 -6.94 -11.66 -7.57
CA PRO A 81 -8.09 -10.76 -7.61
C PRO A 81 -9.37 -11.44 -8.09
N ASN A 82 -10.43 -11.42 -7.27
CA ASN A 82 -11.78 -11.88 -7.61
C ASN A 82 -12.74 -10.72 -7.94
N ALA A 83 -12.27 -9.48 -7.77
CA ALA A 83 -12.98 -8.25 -8.09
C ALA A 83 -11.95 -7.19 -8.52
N PRO A 84 -12.38 -6.08 -9.15
CA PRO A 84 -11.49 -4.95 -9.41
C PRO A 84 -10.82 -4.45 -8.13
N GLU A 85 -9.57 -4.01 -8.23
CA GLU A 85 -8.93 -3.29 -7.14
C GLU A 85 -9.66 -1.97 -6.89
N THR A 86 -9.78 -1.60 -5.63
CA THR A 86 -10.51 -0.41 -5.17
C THR A 86 -9.64 0.35 -4.18
N ASN A 87 -9.75 1.67 -4.11
CA ASN A 87 -8.93 2.48 -3.19
C ASN A 87 -9.57 2.67 -1.82
N GLY A 88 -10.71 2.05 -1.58
CA GLY A 88 -11.39 2.01 -0.29
C GLY A 88 -12.11 0.69 -0.13
N PHE A 89 -12.62 0.45 1.07
CA PHE A 89 -13.41 -0.72 1.37
C PHE A 89 -14.70 -0.80 0.55
N GLN A 90 -14.95 -1.95 -0.08
CA GLN A 90 -16.19 -2.24 -0.82
C GLN A 90 -16.86 -3.55 -0.41
N THR A 91 -16.63 -3.99 0.83
CA THR A 91 -17.22 -5.25 1.33
C THR A 91 -18.68 -5.08 1.80
N ASP A 92 -19.27 -3.91 1.58
CA ASP A 92 -20.71 -3.67 1.57
C ASP A 92 -21.36 -4.25 0.31
N LYS A 93 -20.67 -4.19 -0.84
CA LYS A 93 -21.14 -4.67 -2.15
C LYS A 93 -20.68 -6.08 -2.49
N TYR A 94 -19.47 -6.44 -2.08
CA TYR A 94 -18.85 -7.70 -2.44
C TYR A 94 -18.63 -8.57 -1.21
N PHE A 95 -19.06 -9.84 -1.30
CA PHE A 95 -18.65 -10.86 -0.34
C PHE A 95 -17.30 -11.45 -0.77
N CYS A 96 -16.23 -11.13 -0.05
CA CYS A 96 -14.89 -11.62 -0.33
C CYS A 96 -14.72 -13.03 0.24
N LYS A 97 -15.18 -14.03 -0.53
CA LYS A 97 -15.24 -15.46 -0.12
C LYS A 97 -13.93 -16.07 0.34
N ASN A 98 -12.79 -15.58 -0.15
CA ASN A 98 -11.46 -16.12 0.17
C ASN A 98 -10.57 -15.10 0.87
N GLY A 99 -11.22 -14.21 1.63
CA GLY A 99 -10.53 -13.14 2.29
C GLY A 99 -10.20 -11.98 1.35
N PHE A 100 -9.36 -11.10 1.88
CA PHE A 100 -9.18 -9.76 1.38
C PHE A 100 -7.75 -9.33 1.52
N ARG A 101 -7.23 -8.64 0.50
CA ARG A 101 -5.86 -8.15 0.47
C ARG A 101 -5.85 -6.63 0.48
N MET A 102 -5.10 -6.09 1.44
CA MET A 102 -4.79 -4.67 1.58
C MET A 102 -3.40 -4.43 1.02
N GLN A 103 -3.26 -3.39 0.22
CA GLN A 103 -2.09 -3.18 -0.59
C GLN A 103 -1.58 -1.75 -0.42
N VAL A 104 -0.27 -1.59 -0.32
CA VAL A 104 0.36 -0.27 -0.35
C VAL A 104 1.66 -0.31 -1.17
N PHE A 105 1.71 0.54 -2.20
CA PHE A 105 2.93 0.83 -2.94
C PHE A 105 3.65 1.99 -2.29
N PHE A 106 4.96 1.89 -2.15
CA PHE A 106 5.79 2.99 -1.65
C PHE A 106 6.24 3.92 -2.77
N PRO A 107 6.54 5.19 -2.45
CA PRO A 107 7.22 6.07 -3.39
C PRO A 107 8.57 5.48 -3.80
N MET A 108 8.98 5.73 -5.04
CA MET A 108 10.17 5.13 -5.65
C MET A 108 11.12 6.17 -6.27
N CYS A 109 10.86 7.45 -6.01
CA CYS A 109 11.70 8.56 -6.44
C CYS A 109 12.26 9.23 -5.18
N TRP A 110 13.57 9.22 -5.03
CA TRP A 110 14.31 9.78 -3.90
C TRP A 110 14.98 11.09 -4.31
N ASP A 111 15.08 12.04 -3.37
CA ASP A 111 15.75 13.33 -3.59
C ASP A 111 17.27 13.23 -3.81
N GLY A 112 17.86 12.06 -3.51
CA GLY A 112 19.29 11.79 -3.66
C GLY A 112 20.15 12.31 -2.52
N ILE A 113 19.54 12.88 -1.47
CA ILE A 113 20.22 13.61 -0.40
C ILE A 113 19.79 13.08 0.97
N ASN A 114 18.50 13.03 1.26
CA ASN A 114 17.97 12.83 2.60
C ASN A 114 17.49 11.39 2.80
N LEU A 115 18.09 10.66 3.74
CA LEU A 115 17.67 9.29 4.09
C LEU A 115 16.36 9.24 4.88
N ASP A 116 15.98 10.36 5.48
CA ASP A 116 14.74 10.53 6.22
C ASP A 116 14.37 12.01 6.23
N SER A 117 13.11 12.33 6.53
CA SER A 117 12.64 13.70 6.76
C SER A 117 11.75 13.74 8.01
N PRO A 118 11.50 14.91 8.63
CA PRO A 118 10.69 14.98 9.86
C PRO A 118 9.29 14.38 9.74
N ASN A 119 8.76 14.27 8.52
CA ASN A 119 7.47 13.65 8.22
C ASN A 119 7.58 12.26 7.54
N HIS A 120 8.79 11.72 7.41
CA HIS A 120 9.13 10.45 6.76
C HIS A 120 8.64 10.33 5.30
N ARG A 121 8.43 11.45 4.61
CA ARG A 121 7.77 11.52 3.29
C ARG A 121 8.42 12.47 2.32
N SER A 122 8.76 13.69 2.74
CA SER A 122 9.14 14.78 1.82
C SER A 122 10.46 14.59 1.07
N HIS A 123 11.29 13.62 1.47
CA HIS A 123 12.49 13.21 0.74
C HIS A 123 12.20 12.14 -0.34
N MET A 124 10.94 11.71 -0.43
CA MET A 124 10.43 10.72 -1.38
C MET A 124 9.29 11.31 -2.20
N ALA A 125 9.14 10.84 -3.43
CA ALA A 125 8.03 11.15 -4.30
C ALA A 125 7.53 9.90 -5.05
N TYR A 126 6.25 9.93 -5.39
CA TYR A 126 5.73 9.04 -6.41
C TYR A 126 6.16 9.54 -7.80
N PRO A 127 6.36 8.63 -8.76
CA PRO A 127 6.52 9.02 -10.15
C PRO A 127 5.23 9.64 -10.72
N SER A 128 5.21 9.94 -12.02
CA SER A 128 4.03 10.48 -12.70
C SER A 128 2.77 9.63 -12.51
N GLN A 129 2.91 8.32 -12.27
CA GLN A 129 1.88 7.44 -11.73
C GLN A 129 2.29 6.91 -10.34
N TYR A 130 1.41 6.19 -9.64
CA TYR A 130 1.73 5.73 -8.28
C TYR A 130 2.75 4.56 -8.24
N ASN A 131 2.91 3.78 -9.30
CA ASN A 131 3.83 2.62 -9.32
C ASN A 131 4.63 2.45 -10.63
N THR A 132 4.50 3.39 -11.56
CA THR A 132 5.16 3.47 -12.87
C THR A 132 5.27 4.94 -13.28
N GLY A 133 5.85 5.23 -14.44
CA GLY A 133 6.06 6.60 -14.92
C GLY A 133 7.36 7.19 -14.39
N ASP A 134 7.62 8.45 -14.71
CA ASP A 134 8.91 9.11 -14.49
C ASP A 134 8.99 9.83 -13.15
N CYS A 135 10.21 9.91 -12.61
CA CYS A 135 10.45 10.64 -11.38
C CYS A 135 10.48 12.15 -11.63
N PRO A 136 9.93 12.97 -10.72
CA PRO A 136 9.99 14.41 -10.85
C PRO A 136 11.44 14.90 -10.69
N ALA A 137 11.75 16.06 -11.26
CA ALA A 137 13.08 16.66 -11.18
C ALA A 137 13.53 16.94 -9.72
N SER A 138 12.59 17.11 -8.79
CA SER A 138 12.88 17.27 -7.36
C SER A 138 13.33 15.97 -6.67
N HIS A 139 13.03 14.81 -7.27
CA HIS A 139 13.36 13.49 -6.73
C HIS A 139 13.96 12.61 -7.83
N PRO A 140 15.13 12.96 -8.37
CA PRO A 140 15.62 12.41 -9.63
C PRO A 140 16.13 10.96 -9.51
N VAL A 141 16.43 10.48 -8.29
CA VAL A 141 17.01 9.16 -8.07
C VAL A 141 15.91 8.13 -7.99
N ARG A 142 15.90 7.15 -8.90
CA ARG A 142 14.97 6.03 -8.85
C ARG A 142 15.53 4.94 -7.95
N ILE A 143 14.68 4.41 -7.07
CA ILE A 143 14.97 3.22 -6.27
C ILE A 143 14.00 2.07 -6.61
N PRO A 144 14.28 0.82 -6.22
CA PRO A 144 13.32 -0.27 -6.42
C PRO A 144 11.97 0.07 -5.80
N GLY A 145 10.88 -0.29 -6.48
CA GLY A 145 9.55 -0.18 -5.93
C GLY A 145 9.36 -1.18 -4.80
N LEU A 146 8.84 -0.71 -3.67
CA LEU A 146 8.43 -1.57 -2.57
C LEU A 146 6.91 -1.68 -2.57
N PHE A 147 6.40 -2.92 -2.54
CA PHE A 147 4.97 -3.18 -2.55
C PHE A 147 4.61 -4.18 -1.47
N PHE A 148 3.71 -3.77 -0.57
CA PHE A 148 3.26 -4.57 0.55
C PHE A 148 1.85 -5.07 0.31
N GLU A 149 1.65 -6.36 0.56
CA GLU A 149 0.35 -7.01 0.53
C GLU A 149 0.06 -7.65 1.89
N ALA A 150 -0.96 -7.18 2.59
CA ALA A 150 -1.43 -7.75 3.85
C ALA A 150 -2.76 -8.49 3.63
N PHE A 151 -2.81 -9.75 4.03
CA PHE A 151 -3.94 -10.64 3.81
C PHE A 151 -4.81 -10.75 5.07
N TYR A 152 -6.14 -10.77 4.92
CA TYR A 152 -7.07 -10.89 6.04
C TYR A 152 -8.20 -11.87 5.72
N ALA A 153 -8.45 -12.80 6.64
CA ALA A 153 -9.51 -13.80 6.54
C ALA A 153 -10.88 -13.23 6.94
N ILE A 154 -11.42 -12.33 6.11
CA ILE A 154 -12.72 -11.67 6.36
C ILE A 154 -13.94 -12.52 5.99
N ASP A 155 -13.73 -13.58 5.23
CA ASP A 155 -14.73 -14.59 4.85
C ASP A 155 -15.41 -15.23 6.06
N LYS A 156 -14.72 -15.26 7.21
CA LYS A 156 -15.21 -15.79 8.48
C LYS A 156 -16.25 -14.89 9.17
N PHE A 157 -16.55 -13.71 8.61
CA PHE A 157 -17.46 -12.74 9.20
C PHE A 157 -18.59 -12.35 8.24
N PRO A 158 -19.82 -12.09 8.74
CA PRO A 158 -20.94 -11.66 7.89
C PRO A 158 -20.68 -10.29 7.24
N HIS A 159 -20.69 -10.22 5.91
CA HIS A 159 -20.54 -8.98 5.13
C HIS A 159 -21.15 -9.15 3.72
N GLY A 160 -21.04 -8.14 2.86
CA GLY A 160 -21.60 -8.17 1.49
C GLY A 160 -23.12 -7.97 1.45
N THR A 161 -23.70 -7.43 2.53
CA THR A 161 -25.16 -7.26 2.70
C THR A 161 -25.54 -5.78 2.81
N GLY A 162 -24.85 -4.89 2.08
CA GLY A 162 -25.13 -3.45 2.06
C GLY A 162 -24.54 -2.64 3.22
N ARG A 163 -23.76 -3.27 4.11
CA ARG A 163 -22.98 -2.61 5.17
C ARG A 163 -21.52 -3.06 5.09
N GLN A 164 -20.59 -2.12 5.27
CA GLN A 164 -19.18 -2.40 5.53
C GLN A 164 -18.95 -2.47 7.06
N PRO A 165 -18.78 -3.66 7.67
CA PRO A 165 -18.56 -3.83 9.11
C PRO A 165 -17.08 -3.77 9.55
N PHE A 166 -16.12 -3.72 8.64
CA PHE A 166 -14.71 -3.79 9.00
C PHE A 166 -14.08 -2.43 9.28
N VAL A 167 -13.21 -2.39 10.29
CA VAL A 167 -12.54 -1.17 10.76
C VAL A 167 -11.05 -1.46 10.98
N LEU A 168 -10.19 -0.54 10.56
CA LEU A 168 -8.74 -0.62 10.85
C LEU A 168 -8.44 -0.21 12.29
N ALA A 169 -7.28 -0.62 12.82
CA ALA A 169 -6.91 -0.36 14.22
C ALA A 169 -6.85 1.13 14.61
N ASN A 170 -6.65 2.03 13.66
CA ASN A 170 -6.74 3.48 13.81
C ASN A 170 -8.18 4.02 13.77
N GLY A 171 -9.19 3.14 13.85
CA GLY A 171 -10.60 3.50 13.84
C GLY A 171 -11.15 3.86 12.46
N ASP A 172 -10.44 3.57 11.37
CA ASP A 172 -10.91 3.87 10.02
C ASP A 172 -11.88 2.81 9.47
N PRO A 173 -13.16 3.12 9.23
CA PRO A 173 -14.12 2.20 8.62
C PRO A 173 -14.10 2.21 7.09
N THR A 174 -13.30 3.09 6.47
CA THR A 174 -13.30 3.33 5.02
C THR A 174 -12.16 2.61 4.29
N GLY A 175 -11.08 2.27 5.00
CA GLY A 175 -9.86 1.69 4.45
C GLY A 175 -8.83 2.73 3.99
N TYR A 176 -9.22 3.98 3.75
CA TYR A 176 -8.30 5.03 3.28
C TYR A 176 -7.11 5.29 4.20
N GLY A 177 -7.27 4.95 5.49
CA GLY A 177 -6.28 5.05 6.55
C GLY A 177 -5.18 3.98 6.53
N PHE A 178 -5.16 3.08 5.54
CA PHE A 178 -4.09 2.08 5.45
C PHE A 178 -2.76 2.73 5.09
N HIS A 179 -1.69 2.23 5.69
CA HIS A 179 -0.33 2.72 5.49
C HIS A 179 0.69 1.61 5.74
N GLY A 180 1.92 1.86 5.32
CA GLY A 180 3.07 1.02 5.62
C GLY A 180 4.31 1.88 5.83
N ASP A 181 5.20 1.37 6.67
CA ASP A 181 6.47 2.01 7.02
C ASP A 181 7.61 1.11 6.55
N PHE A 182 8.69 1.72 6.06
CA PHE A 182 9.89 1.02 5.63
C PHE A 182 11.13 1.65 6.24
N VAL A 183 12.07 0.80 6.66
CA VAL A 183 13.42 1.17 7.10
C VAL A 183 14.39 0.21 6.42
N ASN A 184 15.33 0.74 5.65
CA ASN A 184 16.37 -0.09 5.02
C ASN A 184 17.43 -0.48 6.05
N GLY A 185 17.37 -1.73 6.50
CA GLY A 185 18.34 -2.35 7.42
C GLY A 185 19.31 -3.32 6.76
N TRP A 186 19.30 -3.45 5.43
CA TRP A 186 20.19 -4.37 4.71
C TRP A 186 21.65 -3.90 4.76
N ASP A 187 22.58 -4.85 4.70
CA ASP A 187 23.96 -4.55 4.36
C ASP A 187 24.05 -4.18 2.88
N VAL A 188 24.75 -3.10 2.57
CA VAL A 188 24.83 -2.52 1.22
C VAL A 188 26.20 -2.71 0.58
N ASP A 189 27.18 -3.25 1.31
CA ASP A 189 28.57 -3.45 0.86
C ASP A 189 28.83 -4.86 0.29
N VAL A 190 27.81 -5.50 -0.30
CA VAL A 190 27.86 -6.88 -0.84
C VAL A 190 28.47 -6.99 -2.23
#